data_AF-A0AAV4DLP0-F1
#
_entry.id   AF-A0AAV4DLP0-F1
#
_cell.length_a   1.000
_cell.length_b   1.000
_cell.length_c   1.000
_cell.angle_alpha   90.00
_cell.angle_beta   90.00
_cell.angle_gamma   90.00
#
_symmetry.space_group_name_H-M   'P 1'
#
loop_
_entity.id
_entity.type
_entity.pdbx_description
1 polymer ?
#
loop_
_entity_poly.entity_id
_entity_poly.type
_entity_poly.pdbx_seq_one_letter_code
_entity_poly.pdbx_strand_id
1 'polypeptide(L)'
;MGCTISPILFVMAMEVKLKAAEGSAVAEQQIPTVSQEPVKSLGRWYDSSKKDTRRGAETLELASESLLAINKCGLQGKFKIWCLQFMLIPKLLWPLLVYDICSSTVEAIEAKINKYTRKWLGVPQGLSNVAMYCRKAKLKLPMKSILEEYKCGKARLLTMLEESDDPVVKTDQPSLKTGRKWKVTEAVDEAKECFKMKEVIGQTQTDRRGLGSTTVKWWSKTKGKVKRDMIIDEIRNKEDSTRVQKAVQQPQQGQWTNWHTAIQRSLTWNDIWHMAPLRTSFLIRSVYDLRPSNANLVRWGKKDDPICPLCQGRQTTEHVLSSCKVALSQGRYTWRHNRVLQELASVISTAKGEIHPSSTSSIVFITEGGVKKWHGGSIPINTHRKGLLDGCDDKVVSADLPEWERLPDVIRKTALRADIMIHSASTQQIIMVELTVPYESRMEEAHAFKEAKYLELTKELKKDGYEAKLMPVEIGARRFVGSSAYDLLSKLSIGGNKRTKALRLLAETAENSSRWIWSRRNERLLHKD
;
A
#
# COMPACT_ATOMS: atom_id res chain seq x y z
N MET A 1 21.24 -36.69 18.04
CA MET A 1 20.49 -35.48 17.61
C MET A 1 20.39 -35.53 16.09
N GLY A 2 19.18 -35.41 15.51
CA GLY A 2 18.97 -35.40 14.05
C GLY A 2 17.95 -36.44 13.54
N CYS A 3 17.52 -37.39 14.36
CA CYS A 3 16.43 -38.32 14.03
C CYS A 3 15.10 -37.77 14.55
N THR A 4 14.02 -37.93 13.77
CA THR A 4 12.65 -37.49 14.11
C THR A 4 12.10 -38.14 15.39
N ILE A 5 12.64 -39.31 15.78
CA ILE A 5 12.24 -40.06 16.97
C ILE A 5 13.01 -39.62 18.23
N SER A 6 14.19 -39.00 18.08
CA SER A 6 15.01 -38.57 19.23
C SER A 6 14.29 -37.63 20.20
N PRO A 7 13.47 -36.65 19.77
CA PRO A 7 12.71 -35.81 20.69
C PRO A 7 11.67 -36.60 21.49
N ILE A 8 11.03 -37.60 20.88
CA ILE A 8 9.98 -38.43 21.52
C ILE A 8 10.61 -39.33 22.59
N LEU A 9 11.71 -40.03 22.26
CA LEU A 9 12.47 -40.84 23.21
C LEU A 9 13.03 -39.99 24.37
N PHE A 10 13.46 -38.76 24.09
CA PHE A 10 13.93 -37.83 25.12
C PHE A 10 12.79 -37.42 26.07
N VAL A 11 11.60 -37.10 25.54
CA VAL A 11 10.42 -36.75 26.36
C VAL A 11 9.99 -37.94 27.22
N MET A 12 9.92 -39.15 26.66
CA MET A 12 9.58 -40.37 27.42
C MET A 12 10.60 -40.67 28.53
N ALA A 13 11.89 -40.49 28.26
CA ALA A 13 12.94 -40.66 29.27
C ALA A 13 12.91 -39.57 30.36
N MET A 14 12.55 -38.33 30.00
CA MET A 14 12.37 -37.23 30.94
C MET A 14 11.12 -37.41 31.82
N GLU A 15 10.03 -37.97 31.29
CA GLU A 15 8.82 -38.31 32.07
C GLU A 15 9.12 -39.32 33.19
N VAL A 16 9.97 -40.31 32.92
CA VAL A 16 10.43 -41.29 33.92
C VAL A 16 11.31 -40.63 34.98
N LYS A 17 12.20 -39.70 34.58
CA LYS A 17 13.04 -38.95 35.54
C LYS A 17 12.27 -37.94 36.38
N LEU A 18 11.26 -37.27 35.82
CA LEU A 18 10.44 -36.27 36.53
C LEU A 18 9.58 -36.90 37.62
N LYS A 19 9.12 -38.15 37.43
CA LYS A 19 8.43 -38.93 38.47
C LYS A 19 9.35 -39.39 39.62
N ALA A 20 10.67 -39.35 39.42
CA ALA A 20 11.67 -39.78 40.40
C ALA A 20 12.38 -38.61 41.12
N ALA A 21 12.11 -37.36 40.73
CA ALA A 21 12.86 -36.20 41.18
C ALA A 21 12.12 -35.40 42.27
N GLU A 22 11.80 -36.04 43.39
CA GLU A 22 11.66 -35.33 44.67
C GLU A 22 13.06 -35.25 45.30
N GLY A 23 13.80 -34.22 44.89
CA GLY A 23 15.05 -33.79 45.50
C GLY A 23 16.24 -34.73 45.33
N SER A 24 17.03 -34.56 44.25
CA SER A 24 18.44 -34.99 44.21
C SER A 24 19.16 -34.55 42.92
N ALA A 25 20.49 -34.43 43.03
CA ALA A 25 21.43 -34.05 41.98
C ALA A 25 21.30 -34.87 40.70
N VAL A 26 21.55 -34.23 39.56
CA VAL A 26 21.56 -34.88 38.24
C VAL A 26 23.01 -35.07 37.81
N ALA A 27 23.46 -36.32 37.64
CA ALA A 27 24.80 -36.68 37.17
C ALA A 27 25.95 -36.08 37.99
N GLU A 28 25.88 -36.20 39.34
CA GLU A 28 26.92 -35.77 40.29
C GLU A 28 27.26 -34.26 40.28
N GLN A 29 26.56 -33.45 39.47
CA GLN A 29 26.65 -31.99 39.51
C GLN A 29 25.53 -31.40 40.35
N GLN A 30 25.90 -30.58 41.33
CA GLN A 30 24.97 -29.80 42.12
C GLN A 30 24.34 -28.73 41.21
N ILE A 31 23.02 -28.79 41.00
CA ILE A 31 22.30 -27.81 40.20
C ILE A 31 22.36 -26.47 40.95
N PRO A 32 23.01 -25.42 40.40
CA PRO A 32 23.10 -24.14 41.07
C PRO A 32 21.70 -23.53 41.21
N THR A 33 21.47 -22.87 42.34
CA THR A 33 20.23 -22.12 42.55
C THR A 33 20.18 -20.91 41.61
N VAL A 34 18.97 -20.44 41.25
CA VAL A 34 18.77 -19.24 40.42
C VAL A 34 19.45 -17.98 41.01
N SER A 35 19.75 -18.02 42.31
CA SER A 35 20.48 -16.96 43.02
C SER A 35 22.00 -17.01 42.79
N GLN A 36 22.56 -18.19 42.53
CA GLN A 36 23.97 -18.41 42.23
C GLN A 36 24.26 -18.19 40.75
N GLU A 37 23.43 -18.78 39.88
CA GLU A 37 23.55 -18.63 38.43
C GLU A 37 22.18 -18.41 37.78
N PRO A 38 22.06 -17.42 36.86
CA PRO A 38 20.82 -17.22 36.13
C PRO A 38 20.56 -18.40 35.18
N VAL A 39 19.34 -18.92 35.19
CA VAL A 39 18.96 -20.08 34.37
C VAL A 39 18.22 -19.60 33.12
N LYS A 40 18.51 -20.21 31.97
CA LYS A 40 17.79 -19.96 30.72
C LYS A 40 16.85 -21.11 30.38
N SER A 41 15.56 -20.83 30.26
CA SER A 41 14.56 -21.79 29.78
C SER A 41 13.73 -21.19 28.65
N LEU A 42 13.61 -21.93 27.54
CA LEU A 42 12.84 -21.54 26.35
C LEU A 42 13.14 -20.11 25.84
N GLY A 43 14.40 -19.67 25.97
CA GLY A 43 14.83 -18.34 25.56
C GLY A 43 14.64 -17.22 26.61
N ARG A 44 13.96 -17.50 27.72
CA ARG A 44 13.80 -16.60 28.87
C ARG A 44 14.90 -16.85 29.90
N TRP A 45 15.55 -15.79 30.36
CA TRP A 45 16.46 -15.81 31.49
C TRP A 45 15.71 -15.55 32.78
N TYR A 46 16.01 -16.36 33.80
CA TYR A 46 15.52 -16.23 35.16
C TYR A 46 16.72 -15.91 36.03
N ASP A 47 16.69 -14.75 36.67
CA ASP A 47 17.71 -14.30 37.61
C ASP A 47 17.10 -14.03 38.99
N SER A 48 17.95 -13.81 39.99
CA SER A 48 17.54 -13.54 41.38
C SER A 48 16.63 -12.33 41.53
N SER A 49 16.67 -11.37 40.58
CA SER A 49 15.85 -10.16 40.64
C SER A 49 14.38 -10.42 40.31
N LYS A 50 14.09 -11.50 39.57
CA LYS A 50 12.76 -11.86 39.05
C LYS A 50 12.08 -10.71 38.27
N LYS A 51 12.86 -9.72 37.80
CA LYS A 51 12.37 -8.53 37.09
C LYS A 51 12.93 -8.46 35.67
N ASP A 52 12.07 -8.13 34.72
CA ASP A 52 12.43 -8.02 33.30
C ASP A 52 13.02 -6.65 32.91
N THR A 53 13.18 -5.72 33.85
CA THR A 53 13.60 -4.34 33.56
C THR A 53 14.94 -4.27 32.83
N ARG A 54 15.92 -5.09 33.26
CA ARG A 54 17.25 -5.18 32.61
C ARG A 54 17.15 -5.68 31.16
N ARG A 55 16.19 -6.58 30.88
CA ARG A 55 16.00 -7.19 29.56
C ARG A 55 15.52 -6.18 28.51
N GLY A 56 14.76 -5.18 28.94
CA GLY A 56 14.40 -4.05 28.09
C GLY A 56 15.63 -3.24 27.63
N ALA A 57 16.55 -2.96 28.54
CA ALA A 57 17.79 -2.23 28.23
C ALA A 57 18.71 -3.05 27.31
N GLU A 58 18.91 -4.33 27.61
CA GLU A 58 19.70 -5.26 26.77
C GLU A 58 19.11 -5.38 25.35
N THR A 59 17.79 -5.43 25.22
CA THR A 59 17.14 -5.49 23.90
C THR A 59 17.36 -4.20 23.10
N LEU A 60 17.36 -3.05 23.76
CA LEU A 60 17.65 -1.75 23.14
C LEU A 60 19.12 -1.65 22.71
N GLU A 61 20.04 -2.17 23.51
CA GLU A 61 21.47 -2.26 23.20
C GLU A 61 21.71 -3.17 22.00
N LEU A 62 21.17 -4.40 22.03
CA LEU A 62 21.18 -5.34 20.91
C LEU A 62 20.67 -4.71 19.61
N ALA A 63 19.56 -3.98 19.67
CA ALA A 63 19.03 -3.26 18.52
C ALA A 63 20.02 -2.22 18.00
N SER A 64 20.69 -1.48 18.90
CA SER A 64 21.64 -0.43 18.55
C SER A 64 22.89 -0.99 17.89
N GLU A 65 23.48 -2.03 18.47
CA GLU A 65 24.65 -2.73 17.94
C GLU A 65 24.36 -3.37 16.58
N SER A 66 23.21 -4.05 16.47
CA SER A 66 22.81 -4.70 15.22
C SER A 66 22.57 -3.68 14.11
N LEU A 67 21.95 -2.54 14.42
CA LEU A 67 21.77 -1.44 13.46
C LEU A 67 23.10 -0.83 13.02
N LEU A 68 24.07 -0.68 13.94
CA LEU A 68 25.41 -0.23 13.63
C LEU A 68 26.14 -1.22 12.72
N ALA A 69 26.05 -2.53 13.01
CA ALA A 69 26.62 -3.58 12.18
C ALA A 69 26.03 -3.58 10.76
N ILE A 70 24.69 -3.52 10.62
CA ILE A 70 24.03 -3.39 9.32
C ILE A 70 24.43 -2.08 8.63
N ASN A 71 24.58 -0.97 9.36
CA ASN A 71 24.99 0.28 8.75
C ASN A 71 26.43 0.23 8.20
N LYS A 72 27.34 -0.45 8.90
CA LYS A 72 28.75 -0.64 8.51
C LYS A 72 28.93 -1.61 7.34
N CYS A 73 27.97 -2.49 7.05
CA CYS A 73 28.13 -3.41 5.94
C CYS A 73 28.17 -2.68 4.58
N GLY A 74 28.90 -3.24 3.61
CA GLY A 74 29.06 -2.67 2.26
C GLY A 74 27.80 -2.73 1.39
N LEU A 75 26.67 -3.21 1.91
CA LEU A 75 25.43 -3.36 1.16
C LEU A 75 24.83 -2.00 0.78
N GLN A 76 24.14 -1.97 -0.37
CA GLN A 76 23.30 -0.83 -0.73
C GLN A 76 22.15 -0.65 0.27
N GLY A 77 21.67 0.58 0.41
CA GLY A 77 20.64 0.93 1.40
C GLY A 77 19.37 0.07 1.33
N LYS A 78 18.88 -0.26 0.13
CA LYS A 78 17.70 -1.15 -0.05
C LYS A 78 17.89 -2.54 0.56
N PHE A 79 19.09 -3.11 0.47
CA PHE A 79 19.40 -4.42 1.06
C PHE A 79 19.57 -4.33 2.57
N LYS A 80 20.11 -3.22 3.10
CA LYS A 80 20.17 -2.97 4.55
C LYS A 80 18.79 -2.95 5.19
N ILE A 81 17.82 -2.31 4.53
CA ILE A 81 16.43 -2.28 5.00
C ILE A 81 15.80 -3.68 4.92
N TRP A 82 16.14 -4.46 3.89
CA TRP A 82 15.71 -5.85 3.79
C TRP A 82 16.25 -6.68 4.97
N CYS A 83 17.55 -6.59 5.29
CA CYS A 83 18.13 -7.23 6.48
C CYS A 83 17.45 -6.79 7.78
N LEU A 84 17.16 -5.49 7.91
CA LEU A 84 16.38 -4.98 9.05
C LEU A 84 15.02 -5.68 9.16
N GLN A 85 14.30 -5.81 8.05
CA GLN A 85 12.91 -6.28 8.04
C GLN A 85 12.79 -7.79 8.21
N PHE A 86 13.73 -8.57 7.67
CA PHE A 86 13.66 -10.04 7.67
C PHE A 86 14.66 -10.72 8.60
N MET A 87 15.64 -10.01 9.16
CA MET A 87 16.59 -10.57 10.11
C MET A 87 16.48 -9.87 11.47
N LEU A 88 16.67 -8.55 11.52
CA LEU A 88 16.74 -7.83 12.79
C LEU A 88 15.39 -7.73 13.49
N ILE A 89 14.32 -7.33 12.80
CA ILE A 89 12.99 -7.23 13.41
C ILE A 89 12.54 -8.58 13.99
N PRO A 90 12.59 -9.72 13.27
CA PRO A 90 12.28 -11.03 13.85
C PRO A 90 13.14 -11.37 15.07
N LYS A 91 14.45 -11.08 15.03
CA LYS A 91 15.36 -11.29 16.16
C LYS A 91 14.97 -10.47 17.39
N LEU A 92 14.50 -9.22 17.20
CA LEU A 92 14.06 -8.34 18.29
C LEU A 92 12.65 -8.70 18.78
N LEU A 93 11.76 -9.22 17.93
CA LEU A 93 10.40 -9.58 18.33
C LEU A 93 10.38 -10.73 19.35
N TRP A 94 11.36 -11.64 19.31
CA TRP A 94 11.45 -12.73 20.27
C TRP A 94 11.60 -12.27 21.73
N PRO A 95 12.61 -11.50 22.13
CA PRO A 95 12.72 -10.99 23.50
C PRO A 95 11.53 -10.09 23.85
N LEU A 96 11.02 -9.30 22.91
CA LEU A 96 9.84 -8.45 23.14
C LEU A 96 8.56 -9.25 23.41
N LEU A 97 8.44 -10.46 22.87
CA LEU A 97 7.32 -11.37 23.13
C LEU A 97 7.46 -12.00 24.52
N VAL A 98 8.64 -12.54 24.82
CA VAL A 98 8.92 -13.36 26.01
C VAL A 98 8.96 -12.55 27.31
N TYR A 99 9.55 -11.35 27.28
CA TYR A 99 9.70 -10.49 28.46
C TYR A 99 8.60 -9.43 28.57
N ASP A 100 8.38 -8.96 29.79
CA ASP A 100 7.49 -7.84 30.12
C ASP A 100 8.16 -6.49 29.84
N ILE A 101 8.34 -6.18 28.56
CA ILE A 101 8.96 -4.94 28.10
C ILE A 101 7.87 -3.89 27.80
N CYS A 102 7.98 -2.71 28.39
CA CYS A 102 7.04 -1.62 28.16
C CYS A 102 7.04 -1.11 26.71
N SER A 103 5.88 -0.67 26.22
CA SER A 103 5.74 -0.09 24.88
C SER A 103 6.63 1.13 24.63
N SER A 104 6.95 1.92 25.66
CA SER A 104 7.89 3.05 25.58
C SER A 104 9.31 2.64 25.18
N THR A 105 9.79 1.49 25.65
CA THR A 105 11.09 0.94 25.25
C THR A 105 11.08 0.55 23.78
N VAL A 106 9.97 -0.04 23.31
CA VAL A 106 9.80 -0.42 21.90
C VAL A 106 9.74 0.81 20.99
N GLU A 107 9.10 1.89 21.44
CA GLU A 107 9.11 3.18 20.75
C GLU A 107 10.53 3.76 20.61
N ALA A 108 11.36 3.64 21.65
CA ALA A 108 12.76 4.06 21.59
C ALA A 108 13.58 3.23 20.59
N ILE A 109 13.33 1.91 20.51
CA ILE A 109 13.91 1.03 19.49
C ILE A 109 13.45 1.47 18.08
N GLU A 110 12.15 1.69 17.90
CA GLU A 110 11.59 2.12 16.62
C GLU A 110 12.15 3.47 16.18
N ALA A 111 12.35 4.42 17.08
CA ALA A 111 12.97 5.71 16.78
C ALA A 111 14.39 5.54 16.21
N LYS A 112 15.20 4.65 16.79
CA LYS A 112 16.54 4.31 16.26
C LYS A 112 16.43 3.65 14.89
N ILE A 113 15.55 2.67 14.72
CA ILE A 113 15.30 2.01 13.44
C ILE A 113 14.93 3.05 12.37
N ASN A 114 14.00 3.95 12.66
CA ASN A 114 13.51 4.96 11.72
C ASN A 114 14.63 5.88 11.22
N LYS A 115 15.58 6.28 12.09
CA LYS A 115 16.73 7.09 11.71
C LYS A 115 17.59 6.40 10.64
N TYR A 116 17.89 5.11 10.84
CA TYR A 116 18.66 4.31 9.89
C TYR A 116 17.87 3.99 8.62
N THR A 117 16.60 3.63 8.73
CA THR A 117 15.74 3.35 7.56
C THR A 117 15.66 4.56 6.63
N ARG A 118 15.47 5.77 7.17
CA ARG A 118 15.47 7.00 6.34
C ARG A 118 16.82 7.24 5.67
N LYS A 119 17.92 7.03 6.40
CA LYS A 119 19.28 7.13 5.85
C LYS A 119 19.47 6.14 4.68
N TRP A 120 19.07 4.88 4.86
CA TRP A 120 19.25 3.83 3.86
C TRP A 120 18.31 3.96 2.66
N LEU A 121 17.10 4.49 2.84
CA LEU A 121 16.21 4.87 1.74
C LEU A 121 16.71 6.11 0.97
N GLY A 122 17.70 6.82 1.52
CA GLY A 122 18.15 8.09 0.98
C GLY A 122 17.03 9.14 1.03
N VAL A 123 16.25 9.21 2.11
CA VAL A 123 15.17 10.21 2.30
C VAL A 123 15.50 11.10 3.51
N PRO A 124 14.99 12.36 3.55
CA PRO A 124 15.27 13.27 4.66
C PRO A 124 14.73 12.73 5.99
N GLN A 125 15.38 13.12 7.11
CA GLN A 125 14.95 12.71 8.46
C GLN A 125 13.54 13.21 8.82
N GLY A 126 13.08 14.28 8.17
CA GLY A 126 11.73 14.82 8.33
C GLY A 126 10.60 13.98 7.72
N LEU A 127 10.89 12.86 7.04
CA LEU A 127 9.84 11.97 6.52
C LEU A 127 9.00 11.38 7.66
N SER A 128 7.69 11.56 7.60
CA SER A 128 6.73 11.06 8.59
C SER A 128 6.77 9.53 8.70
N ASN A 129 6.67 8.99 9.93
CA ASN A 129 6.53 7.53 10.14
C ASN A 129 5.28 6.97 9.44
N VAL A 130 4.26 7.81 9.24
CA VAL A 130 3.03 7.43 8.54
C VAL A 130 3.34 6.98 7.11
N ALA A 131 4.22 7.70 6.41
CA ALA A 131 4.67 7.35 5.06
C ALA A 131 5.38 5.99 4.99
N MET A 132 6.00 5.58 6.09
CA MET A 132 6.80 4.36 6.16
C MET A 132 5.95 3.12 6.45
N TYR A 133 4.94 3.26 7.32
CA TYR A 133 4.26 2.10 7.92
C TYR A 133 2.75 2.04 7.65
N CYS A 134 2.11 3.11 7.18
CA CYS A 134 0.67 3.10 6.97
C CYS A 134 0.27 2.27 5.75
N ARG A 135 -0.53 1.22 5.95
CA ARG A 135 -1.02 0.40 4.83
C ARG A 135 -2.09 1.08 4.01
N LYS A 136 -2.75 2.11 4.55
CA LYS A 136 -3.78 2.92 3.86
C LYS A 136 -3.18 4.11 3.08
N ALA A 137 -1.88 4.38 3.20
CA ALA A 137 -1.22 5.45 2.44
C ALA A 137 -1.28 5.19 0.93
N LYS A 138 -1.46 6.23 0.11
CA LYS A 138 -1.51 6.06 -1.36
C LYS A 138 -0.24 5.40 -1.89
N LEU A 139 0.93 5.76 -1.35
CA LEU A 139 2.16 4.99 -1.54
C LEU A 139 2.38 4.07 -0.33
N LYS A 140 2.09 2.79 -0.48
CA LYS A 140 2.36 1.78 0.55
C LYS A 140 3.76 1.20 0.34
N LEU A 141 4.62 1.34 1.34
CA LEU A 141 5.93 0.71 1.39
C LEU A 141 5.85 -0.68 2.05
N PRO A 142 6.69 -1.65 1.66
CA PRO A 142 6.66 -3.02 2.19
C PRO A 142 7.41 -3.13 3.52
N MET A 143 7.23 -2.16 4.43
CA MET A 143 7.93 -2.10 5.71
C MET A 143 6.96 -2.31 6.86
N LYS A 144 7.40 -3.08 7.86
CA LYS A 144 6.71 -3.30 9.12
C LYS A 144 7.25 -2.37 10.20
N SER A 145 6.35 -1.88 11.03
CA SER A 145 6.67 -1.18 12.27
C SER A 145 6.94 -2.22 13.37
N ILE A 146 8.07 -2.10 14.07
CA ILE A 146 8.37 -3.00 15.18
C ILE A 146 7.39 -2.81 16.33
N LEU A 147 6.93 -1.56 16.55
CA LEU A 147 5.93 -1.25 17.57
C LEU A 147 4.59 -1.92 17.27
N GLU A 148 4.17 -1.89 16.01
CA GLU A 148 2.94 -2.55 15.58
C GLU A 148 3.05 -4.07 15.69
N GLU A 149 4.16 -4.66 15.23
CA GLU A 149 4.38 -6.11 15.34
C GLU A 149 4.50 -6.55 16.82
N TYR A 150 5.06 -5.71 17.69
CA TYR A 150 5.05 -5.92 19.14
C TYR A 150 3.62 -5.96 19.70
N LYS A 151 2.78 -4.96 19.38
CA LYS A 151 1.37 -4.91 19.81
C LYS A 151 0.61 -6.16 19.34
N CYS A 152 0.77 -6.50 18.06
CA CYS A 152 0.16 -7.70 17.46
C CYS A 152 0.66 -8.99 18.13
N GLY A 153 1.95 -9.07 18.44
CA GLY A 153 2.56 -10.22 19.12
C GLY A 153 2.02 -10.41 20.53
N LYS A 154 1.92 -9.33 21.32
CA LYS A 154 1.33 -9.37 22.66
C LYS A 154 -0.16 -9.72 22.62
N ALA A 155 -0.92 -9.15 21.70
CA ALA A 155 -2.34 -9.49 21.54
C ALA A 155 -2.52 -10.97 21.14
N ARG A 156 -1.70 -11.46 20.21
CA ARG A 156 -1.68 -12.87 19.80
C ARG A 156 -1.39 -13.79 20.99
N LEU A 157 -0.42 -13.44 21.83
CA LEU A 157 -0.07 -14.18 23.03
C LEU A 157 -1.23 -14.20 24.03
N LEU A 158 -1.84 -13.04 24.30
CA LEU A 158 -2.99 -12.96 25.22
C LEU A 158 -4.13 -13.87 24.76
N THR A 159 -4.55 -13.77 23.50
CA THR A 159 -5.65 -14.61 23.01
C THR A 159 -5.27 -16.09 22.94
N MET A 160 -3.98 -16.44 22.75
CA MET A 160 -3.51 -17.82 22.87
C MET A 160 -3.66 -18.36 24.30
N LEU A 161 -3.41 -17.54 25.32
CA LEU A 161 -3.57 -17.90 26.72
C LEU A 161 -5.05 -18.05 27.09
N GLU A 162 -5.91 -17.13 26.62
CA GLU A 162 -7.37 -17.18 26.83
C GLU A 162 -8.02 -18.43 26.19
N GLU A 163 -7.54 -18.82 25.00
CA GLU A 163 -8.03 -19.96 24.23
C GLU A 163 -7.19 -21.23 24.44
N SER A 164 -6.35 -21.29 25.49
CA SER A 164 -5.50 -22.45 25.75
C SER A 164 -6.32 -23.71 26.00
N ASP A 165 -5.88 -24.85 25.44
CA ASP A 165 -6.45 -26.17 25.70
C ASP A 165 -6.08 -26.67 27.11
N ASP A 166 -5.00 -26.14 27.69
CA ASP A 166 -4.59 -26.44 29.06
C ASP A 166 -5.49 -25.71 30.07
N PRO A 167 -6.24 -26.43 30.93
CA PRO A 167 -7.19 -25.83 31.87
C PRO A 167 -6.51 -24.99 32.96
N VAL A 168 -5.25 -25.29 33.31
CA VAL A 168 -4.48 -24.51 34.30
C VAL A 168 -4.13 -23.16 33.71
N VAL A 169 -3.56 -23.15 32.50
CA VAL A 169 -3.21 -21.90 31.79
C VAL A 169 -4.44 -21.04 31.53
N LYS A 170 -5.58 -21.69 31.22
CA LYS A 170 -6.84 -20.99 30.96
C LYS A 170 -7.42 -20.34 32.22
N THR A 171 -7.29 -21.00 33.38
CA THR A 171 -7.79 -20.52 34.67
C THR A 171 -6.88 -19.46 35.29
N ASP A 172 -5.58 -19.70 35.32
CA ASP A 172 -4.57 -18.82 35.93
C ASP A 172 -3.67 -18.19 34.85
N GLN A 173 -4.27 -17.29 34.06
CA GLN A 173 -3.57 -16.66 32.94
C GLN A 173 -2.51 -15.67 33.45
N PRO A 174 -1.25 -15.76 32.95
CA PRO A 174 -0.22 -14.82 33.34
C PRO A 174 -0.55 -13.41 32.86
N SER A 175 -0.50 -12.44 33.79
CA SER A 175 -0.73 -11.03 33.48
C SER A 175 0.40 -10.47 32.60
N LEU A 176 0.08 -10.16 31.34
CA LEU A 176 1.03 -9.57 30.40
C LEU A 176 1.25 -8.08 30.70
N LYS A 177 2.45 -7.72 31.14
CA LYS A 177 2.77 -6.32 31.48
C LYS A 177 3.39 -5.60 30.28
N THR A 178 2.61 -4.71 29.67
CA THR A 178 3.02 -3.92 28.49
C THR A 178 3.30 -2.43 28.81
N GLY A 179 3.30 -2.07 30.10
CA GLY A 179 3.49 -0.71 30.61
C GLY A 179 2.19 0.07 30.76
N ARG A 180 2.29 1.34 31.17
CA ARG A 180 1.12 2.21 31.44
C ARG A 180 0.51 2.83 30.17
N LYS A 181 1.33 3.11 29.16
CA LYS A 181 0.94 3.84 27.95
C LYS A 181 0.03 3.04 27.01
N TRP A 182 0.18 1.72 27.01
CA TRP A 182 -0.61 0.82 26.18
C TRP A 182 -0.76 -0.51 26.90
N LYS A 183 -2.00 -0.96 27.09
CA LYS A 183 -2.31 -2.25 27.69
C LYS A 183 -2.89 -3.19 26.64
N VAL A 184 -2.37 -4.41 26.61
CA VAL A 184 -2.81 -5.43 25.65
C VAL A 184 -4.25 -5.89 25.90
N THR A 185 -4.66 -6.00 27.17
CA THR A 185 -6.02 -6.40 27.56
C THR A 185 -7.05 -5.42 27.02
N GLU A 186 -6.89 -4.14 27.31
CA GLU A 186 -7.75 -3.05 26.82
C GLU A 186 -7.85 -3.06 25.28
N ALA A 187 -6.70 -3.20 24.59
CA ALA A 187 -6.69 -3.21 23.12
C ALA A 187 -7.40 -4.44 22.51
N VAL A 188 -7.29 -5.61 23.16
CA VAL A 188 -7.99 -6.83 22.73
C VAL A 188 -9.48 -6.74 23.01
N ASP A 189 -9.87 -6.20 24.16
CA ASP A 189 -11.28 -6.03 24.53
C ASP A 189 -11.97 -5.01 23.61
N GLU A 190 -11.34 -3.86 23.34
CA GLU A 190 -11.82 -2.91 22.35
C GLU A 190 -12.01 -3.55 20.96
N ALA A 191 -11.09 -4.44 20.54
CA ALA A 191 -11.21 -5.16 19.28
C ALA A 191 -12.40 -6.14 19.30
N LYS A 192 -12.59 -6.88 20.40
CA LYS A 192 -13.75 -7.77 20.62
C LYS A 192 -15.07 -6.98 20.54
N GLU A 193 -15.15 -5.82 21.19
CA GLU A 193 -16.33 -4.94 21.17
C GLU A 193 -16.59 -4.38 19.76
N CYS A 194 -15.55 -3.98 19.04
CA CYS A 194 -15.69 -3.53 17.66
C CYS A 194 -16.30 -4.62 16.76
N PHE A 195 -15.94 -5.88 16.97
CA PHE A 195 -16.56 -6.99 16.25
C PHE A 195 -18.02 -7.16 16.62
N LYS A 196 -18.38 -7.13 17.90
CA LYS A 196 -19.80 -7.18 18.33
C LYS A 196 -20.61 -6.08 17.64
N MET A 197 -20.08 -4.86 17.60
CA MET A 197 -20.73 -3.73 16.92
C MET A 197 -20.88 -3.99 15.40
N LYS A 198 -19.86 -4.51 14.73
CA LYS A 198 -19.94 -4.89 13.30
C LYS A 198 -20.96 -6.00 13.05
N GLU A 199 -21.12 -6.94 13.99
CA GLU A 199 -22.17 -7.97 13.91
C GLU A 199 -23.57 -7.38 14.04
N VAL A 200 -23.76 -6.40 14.93
CA VAL A 200 -25.04 -5.69 15.09
C VAL A 200 -25.39 -4.85 13.86
N ILE A 201 -24.41 -4.12 13.29
CA ILE A 201 -24.61 -3.33 12.06
C ILE A 201 -24.96 -4.25 10.87
N GLY A 202 -24.47 -5.49 10.89
CA GLY A 202 -24.68 -6.46 9.82
C GLY A 202 -23.84 -6.17 8.57
N GLN A 203 -24.09 -6.93 7.51
CA GLN A 203 -23.37 -6.77 6.25
C GLN A 203 -23.94 -5.56 5.51
N THR A 204 -23.12 -4.52 5.34
CA THR A 204 -23.47 -3.36 4.53
C THR A 204 -22.94 -3.52 3.11
N GLN A 205 -23.62 -2.88 2.16
CA GLN A 205 -23.17 -2.84 0.78
C GLN A 205 -21.98 -1.88 0.69
N THR A 206 -20.78 -2.43 0.49
CA THR A 206 -19.54 -1.67 0.37
C THR A 206 -19.12 -1.42 -1.07
N ASP A 207 -19.72 -2.12 -2.04
CA ASP A 207 -19.44 -1.98 -3.45
C ASP A 207 -20.67 -2.22 -4.34
N ARG A 208 -20.49 -2.09 -5.65
CA ARG A 208 -21.54 -2.29 -6.65
C ARG A 208 -21.88 -3.77 -6.90
N ARG A 209 -21.25 -4.73 -6.21
CA ARG A 209 -21.54 -6.16 -6.39
C ARG A 209 -22.77 -6.63 -5.63
N GLY A 210 -23.32 -5.79 -4.74
CA GLY A 210 -24.53 -6.07 -3.97
C GLY A 210 -24.26 -6.90 -2.71
N LEU A 211 -25.28 -7.00 -1.86
CA LEU A 211 -25.25 -7.80 -0.64
C LEU A 211 -25.13 -9.30 -0.97
N GLY A 212 -24.37 -10.06 -0.18
CA GLY A 212 -24.19 -11.51 -0.37
C GLY A 212 -23.13 -11.92 -1.41
N SER A 213 -22.54 -10.99 -2.17
CA SER A 213 -21.45 -11.29 -3.11
C SER A 213 -20.14 -11.68 -2.39
N THR A 214 -19.96 -11.22 -1.15
CA THR A 214 -18.77 -11.51 -0.33
C THR A 214 -19.14 -12.40 0.84
N THR A 215 -18.32 -13.44 1.07
CA THR A 215 -18.40 -14.31 2.24
C THR A 215 -17.91 -13.56 3.47
N VAL A 216 -18.84 -13.14 4.33
CA VAL A 216 -18.52 -12.47 5.60
C VAL A 216 -18.11 -13.50 6.64
N LYS A 217 -16.98 -13.25 7.30
CA LYS A 217 -16.56 -14.01 8.48
C LYS A 217 -17.11 -13.34 9.73
N TRP A 218 -18.10 -13.99 10.34
CA TRP A 218 -18.75 -13.51 11.57
C TRP A 218 -17.93 -13.90 12.80
N TRP A 219 -17.66 -12.93 13.67
CA TRP A 219 -16.86 -13.12 14.88
C TRP A 219 -17.42 -14.22 15.78
N SER A 220 -18.73 -14.17 16.05
CA SER A 220 -19.49 -15.16 16.84
C SER A 220 -19.38 -16.59 16.31
N LYS A 221 -19.23 -16.76 14.99
CA LYS A 221 -19.18 -18.07 14.32
C LYS A 221 -17.74 -18.58 14.12
N THR A 222 -16.74 -17.73 14.30
CA THR A 222 -15.32 -18.11 14.13
C THR A 222 -14.72 -18.67 15.42
N LYS A 223 -13.76 -19.58 15.28
CA LYS A 223 -13.03 -20.20 16.40
C LYS A 223 -11.53 -20.31 16.10
N GLY A 224 -10.74 -20.40 17.17
CA GLY A 224 -9.30 -20.69 17.12
C GLY A 224 -8.49 -19.66 16.33
N LYS A 225 -7.58 -20.13 15.46
CA LYS A 225 -6.63 -19.26 14.73
C LYS A 225 -7.33 -18.15 13.93
N VAL A 226 -8.44 -18.47 13.26
CA VAL A 226 -9.17 -17.48 12.44
C VAL A 226 -9.68 -16.33 13.30
N LYS A 227 -10.21 -16.65 14.49
CA LYS A 227 -10.68 -15.68 15.47
C LYS A 227 -9.53 -14.80 15.96
N ARG A 228 -8.37 -15.40 16.28
CA ARG A 228 -7.16 -14.65 16.64
C ARG A 228 -6.66 -13.71 15.55
N ASP A 229 -6.62 -14.18 14.31
CA ASP A 229 -6.18 -13.36 13.18
C ASP A 229 -7.16 -12.19 12.94
N MET A 230 -8.47 -12.35 13.19
CA MET A 230 -9.43 -11.24 13.17
C MET A 230 -9.10 -10.14 14.20
N ILE A 231 -8.83 -10.50 15.47
CA ILE A 231 -8.40 -9.52 16.50
C ILE A 231 -7.15 -8.76 16.04
N ILE A 232 -6.16 -9.48 15.53
CA ILE A 232 -4.88 -8.90 15.13
C ILE A 232 -5.08 -7.94 13.95
N ASP A 233 -5.89 -8.32 12.97
CA ASP A 233 -6.21 -7.45 11.84
C ASP A 233 -7.00 -6.22 12.28
N GLU A 234 -7.83 -6.31 13.31
CA GLU A 234 -8.52 -5.13 13.87
C GLU A 234 -7.57 -4.17 14.58
N ILE A 235 -6.64 -4.69 15.37
CA ILE A 235 -5.59 -3.87 16.01
C ILE A 235 -4.77 -3.17 14.93
N ARG A 236 -4.40 -3.88 13.87
CA ARG A 236 -3.71 -3.33 12.69
C ARG A 236 -4.52 -2.21 12.01
N ASN A 237 -5.83 -2.42 11.84
CA ASN A 237 -6.72 -1.42 11.27
C ASN A 237 -6.82 -0.17 12.15
N LYS A 238 -6.86 -0.33 13.48
CA LYS A 238 -6.86 0.79 14.44
C LYS A 238 -5.57 1.60 14.36
N GLU A 239 -4.41 0.95 14.32
CA GLU A 239 -3.12 1.63 14.14
C GLU A 239 -3.06 2.41 12.82
N ASP A 240 -3.55 1.84 11.71
CA ASP A 240 -3.62 2.56 10.44
C ASP A 240 -4.60 3.73 10.48
N SER A 241 -5.73 3.60 11.17
CA SER A 241 -6.67 4.71 11.35
C SER A 241 -6.04 5.87 12.12
N THR A 242 -5.29 5.61 13.19
CA THR A 242 -4.52 6.64 13.92
C THR A 242 -3.46 7.28 13.02
N ARG A 243 -2.77 6.49 12.19
CA ARG A 243 -1.79 7.02 11.22
C ARG A 243 -2.46 7.91 10.16
N VAL A 244 -3.63 7.53 9.67
CA VAL A 244 -4.40 8.34 8.71
C VAL A 244 -4.86 9.64 9.35
N GLN A 245 -5.39 9.61 10.59
CA GLN A 245 -5.75 10.82 11.34
C GLN A 245 -4.55 11.77 11.47
N LYS A 246 -3.37 11.23 11.81
CA LYS A 246 -2.12 12.02 11.85
C LYS A 246 -1.72 12.57 10.47
N ALA A 247 -1.93 11.82 9.38
CA ALA A 247 -1.64 12.31 8.04
C ALA A 247 -2.55 13.47 7.63
N VAL A 248 -3.84 13.43 7.97
CA VAL A 248 -4.77 14.54 7.68
C VAL A 248 -4.28 15.84 8.31
N GLN A 249 -3.68 15.77 9.49
CA GLN A 249 -3.09 16.93 10.19
C GLN A 249 -1.74 17.40 9.61
N GLN A 250 -1.20 16.71 8.59
CA GLN A 250 0.07 17.04 7.95
C GLN A 250 -0.18 17.68 6.58
N PRO A 251 -0.33 19.00 6.44
CA PRO A 251 -0.75 19.63 5.19
C PRO A 251 0.20 19.39 4.01
N GLN A 252 1.49 19.13 4.28
CA GLN A 252 2.48 18.84 3.23
C GLN A 252 2.60 17.34 2.93
N GLN A 253 2.98 16.53 3.93
CA GLN A 253 3.22 15.08 3.74
C GLN A 253 1.92 14.27 3.72
N GLY A 254 0.80 14.86 4.13
CA GLY A 254 -0.52 14.26 4.18
C GLY A 254 -1.38 14.51 2.97
N GLN A 255 -0.95 15.28 1.97
CA GLN A 255 -1.76 15.63 0.79
C GLN A 255 -2.38 14.42 0.08
N TRP A 256 -1.75 13.25 0.18
CA TRP A 256 -2.25 12.00 -0.39
C TRP A 256 -3.59 11.54 0.19
N THR A 257 -4.03 12.04 1.34
CA THR A 257 -5.35 11.74 1.91
C THR A 257 -6.48 12.22 1.02
N ASN A 258 -6.22 13.25 0.20
CA ASN A 258 -7.22 13.91 -0.64
C ASN A 258 -7.20 13.41 -2.09
N TRP A 259 -6.36 12.43 -2.42
CA TRP A 259 -6.28 11.91 -3.80
C TRP A 259 -7.31 10.79 -3.99
N HIS A 260 -8.61 11.07 -3.89
CA HIS A 260 -9.64 10.02 -3.82
C HIS A 260 -9.66 9.15 -5.08
N THR A 261 -9.62 9.77 -6.26
CA THR A 261 -9.55 9.09 -7.56
C THR A 261 -8.23 8.36 -7.85
N ALA A 262 -7.13 8.70 -7.17
CA ALA A 262 -5.85 8.04 -7.40
C ALA A 262 -5.85 6.62 -6.79
N ILE A 263 -5.55 5.62 -7.61
CA ILE A 263 -5.42 4.23 -7.17
C ILE A 263 -4.22 4.10 -6.23
N GLN A 264 -4.42 3.40 -5.10
CA GLN A 264 -3.34 3.11 -4.17
C GLN A 264 -2.26 2.26 -4.87
N ARG A 265 -1.01 2.67 -4.66
CA ARG A 265 0.17 1.96 -5.12
C ARG A 265 0.86 1.27 -3.97
N SER A 266 0.97 -0.06 -4.04
CA SER A 266 1.76 -0.84 -3.11
C SER A 266 3.10 -1.25 -3.76
N LEU A 267 4.21 -0.86 -3.15
CA LEU A 267 5.53 -1.36 -3.51
C LEU A 267 5.77 -2.70 -2.84
N THR A 268 6.26 -3.67 -3.61
CA THR A 268 6.75 -4.94 -3.11
C THR A 268 8.27 -4.90 -2.88
N TRP A 269 8.81 -5.88 -2.16
CA TRP A 269 10.27 -6.03 -2.04
C TRP A 269 10.93 -6.26 -3.40
N ASN A 270 10.28 -7.01 -4.29
CA ASN A 270 10.74 -7.23 -5.65
C ASN A 270 10.85 -5.89 -6.41
N ASP A 271 9.84 -5.03 -6.30
CA ASP A 271 9.87 -3.69 -6.90
C ASP A 271 11.05 -2.87 -6.37
N ILE A 272 11.26 -2.85 -5.04
CA ILE A 272 12.36 -2.09 -4.42
C ILE A 272 13.74 -2.63 -4.83
N TRP A 273 13.87 -3.95 -4.96
CA TRP A 273 15.12 -4.60 -5.36
C TRP A 273 15.53 -4.26 -6.79
N HIS A 274 14.58 -4.24 -7.73
CA HIS A 274 14.86 -3.90 -9.13
C HIS A 274 14.89 -2.40 -9.40
N MET A 275 14.40 -1.56 -8.49
CA MET A 275 14.53 -0.12 -8.61
C MET A 275 15.96 0.35 -8.33
N ALA A 276 16.43 1.29 -9.15
CA ALA A 276 17.62 2.07 -8.86
C ALA A 276 17.41 2.86 -7.55
N PRO A 277 18.39 2.93 -6.62
CA PRO A 277 18.21 3.59 -5.34
C PRO A 277 17.75 5.05 -5.44
N LEU A 278 18.27 5.80 -6.42
CA LEU A 278 17.88 7.17 -6.69
C LEU A 278 16.43 7.30 -7.17
N ARG A 279 15.90 6.28 -7.86
CA ARG A 279 14.50 6.24 -8.31
C ARG A 279 13.56 6.05 -7.11
N THR A 280 13.88 5.13 -6.20
CA THR A 280 13.08 4.90 -4.98
C THR A 280 13.06 6.16 -4.10
N SER A 281 14.23 6.78 -3.89
CA SER A 281 14.35 8.04 -3.16
C SER A 281 13.55 9.17 -3.83
N PHE A 282 13.68 9.31 -5.15
CA PHE A 282 12.94 10.29 -5.94
C PHE A 282 11.43 10.15 -5.74
N LEU A 283 10.93 8.93 -5.86
CA LEU A 283 9.52 8.62 -5.72
C LEU A 283 9.02 9.04 -4.34
N ILE A 284 9.62 8.51 -3.27
CA ILE A 284 9.18 8.80 -1.89
C ILE A 284 9.22 10.31 -1.64
N ARG A 285 10.32 10.98 -1.99
CA ARG A 285 10.45 12.43 -1.79
C ARG A 285 9.44 13.23 -2.60
N SER A 286 9.03 12.77 -3.78
CA SER A 286 8.01 13.44 -4.60
C SER A 286 6.60 13.32 -4.02
N VAL A 287 6.23 12.14 -3.50
CA VAL A 287 4.90 11.88 -2.92
C VAL A 287 4.69 12.73 -1.68
N TYR A 288 5.69 12.79 -0.81
CA TYR A 288 5.63 13.50 0.47
C TYR A 288 6.16 14.94 0.41
N ASP A 289 6.37 15.49 -0.79
CA ASP A 289 6.88 16.86 -1.00
C ASP A 289 8.15 17.20 -0.18
N LEU A 290 9.10 16.27 -0.17
CA LEU A 290 10.41 16.40 0.50
C LEU A 290 11.55 16.65 -0.50
N ARG A 291 11.23 17.21 -1.66
CA ARG A 291 12.21 17.51 -2.71
C ARG A 291 12.83 18.89 -2.49
N PRO A 292 14.08 19.12 -2.95
CA PRO A 292 14.73 20.43 -2.85
C PRO A 292 14.16 21.41 -3.90
N SER A 293 12.88 21.75 -3.79
CA SER A 293 12.27 22.93 -4.39
C SER A 293 12.73 24.17 -3.62
N ASN A 294 12.76 25.36 -4.24
CA ASN A 294 13.17 26.55 -3.50
C ASN A 294 12.26 26.81 -2.29
N ALA A 295 10.96 26.51 -2.38
CA ALA A 295 10.05 26.58 -1.21
C ALA A 295 10.49 25.66 -0.05
N ASN A 296 10.94 24.45 -0.34
CA ASN A 296 11.45 23.54 0.69
C ASN A 296 12.86 23.96 1.18
N LEU A 297 13.71 24.48 0.31
CA LEU A 297 15.04 24.98 0.69
C LEU A 297 14.95 26.16 1.65
N VAL A 298 13.99 27.08 1.44
CA VAL A 298 13.70 28.17 2.38
C VAL A 298 13.25 27.60 3.73
N ARG A 299 12.32 26.64 3.72
CA ARG A 299 11.88 25.98 4.95
C ARG A 299 13.03 25.29 5.70
N TRP A 300 14.04 24.81 4.98
CA TRP A 300 15.20 24.16 5.57
C TRP A 300 16.34 25.15 5.93
N GLY A 301 16.13 26.45 5.79
CA GLY A 301 17.15 27.48 6.05
C GLY A 301 18.36 27.38 5.12
N LYS A 302 18.15 26.92 3.88
CA LYS A 302 19.21 26.75 2.86
C LYS A 302 19.14 27.78 1.73
N LYS A 303 18.10 28.60 1.72
CA LYS A 303 17.87 29.67 0.76
C LYS A 303 16.96 30.72 1.41
N ASP A 304 17.05 31.96 0.96
CA ASP A 304 16.21 33.04 1.50
C ASP A 304 14.86 33.10 0.80
N ASP A 305 14.85 32.95 -0.54
CA ASP A 305 13.64 33.12 -1.35
C ASP A 305 13.14 31.84 -2.05
N PRO A 306 11.80 31.61 -2.07
CA PRO A 306 11.20 30.45 -2.71
C PRO A 306 10.96 30.65 -4.22
N ILE A 307 11.54 31.69 -4.82
CA ILE A 307 11.25 32.15 -6.18
C ILE A 307 11.72 31.15 -7.23
N CYS A 308 10.92 30.93 -8.27
CA CYS A 308 11.23 30.09 -9.43
C CYS A 308 12.17 30.82 -10.40
N PRO A 309 13.33 30.25 -10.76
CA PRO A 309 14.28 30.89 -11.68
C PRO A 309 13.75 31.09 -13.11
N LEU A 310 12.64 30.42 -13.46
CA LEU A 310 12.04 30.47 -14.79
C LEU A 310 10.96 31.55 -14.87
N CYS A 311 9.96 31.49 -14.00
CA CYS A 311 8.77 32.34 -14.10
C CYS A 311 8.57 33.31 -12.93
N GLN A 312 9.54 33.41 -12.02
CA GLN A 312 9.51 34.28 -10.83
C GLN A 312 8.39 34.00 -9.80
N GLY A 313 7.52 33.02 -10.02
CA GLY A 313 6.51 32.58 -9.06
C GLY A 313 7.10 31.71 -7.94
N ARG A 314 6.29 31.32 -6.95
CA ARG A 314 6.75 30.43 -5.85
C ARG A 314 7.03 29.01 -6.37
N GLN A 315 8.27 28.54 -6.23
CA GLN A 315 8.71 27.22 -6.69
C GLN A 315 8.43 26.13 -5.63
N THR A 316 7.25 25.53 -5.71
CA THR A 316 6.89 24.28 -5.01
C THR A 316 7.16 23.05 -5.89
N THR A 317 6.98 21.84 -5.34
CA THR A 317 7.08 20.62 -6.16
C THR A 317 5.99 20.56 -7.23
N GLU A 318 4.75 20.91 -6.86
CA GLU A 318 3.63 21.04 -7.80
C GLU A 318 3.92 22.06 -8.90
N HIS A 319 4.47 23.23 -8.54
CA HIS A 319 4.84 24.27 -9.48
C HIS A 319 5.77 23.73 -10.56
N VAL A 320 6.86 23.09 -10.16
CA VAL A 320 7.86 22.53 -11.10
C VAL A 320 7.23 21.46 -11.98
N LEU A 321 6.45 20.55 -11.40
CA LEU A 321 5.95 19.38 -12.11
C LEU A 321 4.70 19.65 -12.96
N SER A 322 3.98 20.77 -12.77
CA SER A 322 2.67 20.92 -13.41
C SER A 322 2.12 22.34 -13.58
N SER A 323 2.74 23.38 -13.01
CA SER A 323 2.10 24.72 -12.96
C SER A 323 3.03 25.88 -13.33
N CYS A 324 4.27 25.63 -13.77
CA CYS A 324 5.17 26.69 -14.17
C CYS A 324 4.82 27.20 -15.58
N LYS A 325 4.47 28.48 -15.70
CA LYS A 325 4.06 29.12 -16.97
C LYS A 325 5.13 29.02 -18.06
N VAL A 326 6.40 29.25 -17.70
CA VAL A 326 7.53 29.16 -18.63
C VAL A 326 7.82 27.70 -19.02
N ALA A 327 7.70 26.75 -18.09
CA ALA A 327 7.85 25.33 -18.43
C ALA A 327 6.74 24.84 -19.38
N LEU A 328 5.52 25.37 -19.21
CA LEU A 328 4.40 25.12 -20.10
C LEU A 328 4.66 25.68 -21.50
N SER A 329 5.07 26.96 -21.63
CA SER A 329 5.36 27.56 -22.94
C SER A 329 6.54 26.92 -23.66
N GLN A 330 7.50 26.37 -22.91
CA GLN A 330 8.61 25.58 -23.46
C GLN A 330 8.21 24.16 -23.88
N GLY A 331 6.96 23.75 -23.69
CA GLY A 331 6.48 22.42 -24.08
C GLY A 331 6.95 21.28 -23.18
N ARG A 332 7.47 21.54 -21.97
CA ARG A 332 7.95 20.47 -21.06
C ARG A 332 6.83 19.53 -20.63
N TYR A 333 5.67 20.09 -20.33
CA TYR A 333 4.49 19.31 -19.94
C TYR A 333 3.86 18.60 -21.14
N THR A 334 3.85 19.26 -22.31
CA THR A 334 3.45 18.65 -23.59
C THR A 334 4.34 17.46 -23.94
N TRP A 335 5.65 17.57 -23.74
CA TRP A 335 6.58 16.46 -23.96
C TRP A 335 6.27 15.26 -23.04
N ARG A 336 6.06 15.48 -21.73
CA ARG A 336 5.62 14.42 -20.82
C ARG A 336 4.28 13.83 -21.25
N HIS A 337 3.32 14.69 -21.60
CA HIS A 337 2.00 14.29 -22.05
C HIS A 337 2.09 13.36 -23.26
N ASN A 338 2.78 13.79 -24.31
CA ASN A 338 2.91 13.05 -25.57
C ASN A 338 3.63 11.71 -25.37
N ARG A 339 4.62 11.64 -24.46
CA ARG A 339 5.24 10.37 -24.07
C ARG A 339 4.23 9.38 -23.47
N VAL A 340 3.34 9.84 -22.59
CA VAL A 340 2.30 8.97 -22.01
C VAL A 340 1.22 8.65 -23.04
N LEU A 341 0.88 9.60 -23.91
CA LEU A 341 -0.09 9.44 -24.99
C LEU A 341 0.36 8.37 -26.00
N GLN A 342 1.64 8.38 -26.40
CA GLN A 342 2.24 7.37 -27.27
C GLN A 342 2.05 5.95 -26.71
N GLU A 343 2.36 5.76 -25.43
CA GLU A 343 2.20 4.47 -24.75
C GLU A 343 0.73 4.06 -24.64
N LEU A 344 -0.17 5.01 -24.34
CA LEU A 344 -1.61 4.75 -24.23
C LEU A 344 -2.20 4.35 -25.59
N ALA A 345 -1.85 5.09 -26.65
CA ALA A 345 -2.29 4.80 -28.00
C ALA A 345 -1.78 3.42 -28.46
N SER A 346 -0.51 3.10 -28.20
CA SER A 346 0.05 1.77 -28.48
C SER A 346 -0.69 0.65 -27.74
N VAL A 347 -1.02 0.85 -26.46
CA VAL A 347 -1.79 -0.13 -25.66
C VAL A 347 -3.19 -0.34 -26.25
N ILE A 348 -3.87 0.73 -26.62
CA ILE A 348 -5.24 0.69 -27.17
C ILE A 348 -5.25 0.03 -28.55
N SER A 349 -4.32 0.37 -29.44
CA SER A 349 -4.25 -0.22 -30.79
C SER A 349 -3.89 -1.70 -30.77
N THR A 350 -3.05 -2.14 -29.83
CA THR A 350 -2.67 -3.56 -29.70
C THR A 350 -3.77 -4.39 -29.05
N ALA A 351 -4.77 -3.76 -28.43
CA ALA A 351 -5.88 -4.47 -27.80
C ALA A 351 -6.77 -5.11 -28.86
N LYS A 352 -6.54 -6.39 -29.17
CA LYS A 352 -7.57 -7.21 -29.82
C LYS A 352 -8.73 -7.35 -28.85
N GLY A 353 -9.97 -7.16 -29.31
CA GLY A 353 -11.15 -7.37 -28.47
C GLY A 353 -11.17 -8.83 -28.06
N GLU A 354 -10.63 -9.14 -26.88
CA GLU A 354 -10.70 -10.49 -26.34
C GLU A 354 -12.14 -10.70 -25.89
N ILE A 355 -12.88 -11.48 -26.67
CA ILE A 355 -14.17 -12.04 -26.25
C ILE A 355 -13.85 -12.95 -25.06
N HIS A 356 -14.13 -12.49 -23.85
CA HIS A 356 -14.04 -13.34 -22.69
C HIS A 356 -15.13 -14.43 -22.83
N PRO A 357 -14.77 -15.73 -22.82
CA PRO A 357 -15.77 -16.79 -22.83
C PRO A 357 -16.71 -16.59 -21.64
N SER A 358 -18.01 -16.73 -21.89
CA SER A 358 -19.06 -16.54 -20.91
C SER A 358 -18.80 -17.40 -19.66
N SER A 359 -18.41 -16.79 -18.54
CA SER A 359 -18.47 -17.48 -17.26
C SER A 359 -19.86 -17.27 -16.66
N THR A 360 -20.68 -18.32 -16.68
CA THR A 360 -21.94 -18.39 -15.95
C THR A 360 -21.62 -18.48 -14.46
N SER A 361 -21.80 -17.39 -13.72
CA SER A 361 -21.85 -17.43 -12.26
C SER A 361 -23.30 -17.41 -11.83
N SER A 362 -23.70 -18.39 -11.03
CA SER A 362 -25.01 -18.42 -10.38
C SER A 362 -24.95 -17.65 -9.05
N ILE A 363 -25.86 -16.70 -8.86
CA ILE A 363 -26.13 -16.17 -7.51
C ILE A 363 -27.21 -17.05 -6.87
N VAL A 364 -26.93 -17.57 -5.69
CA VAL A 364 -27.88 -18.35 -4.89
C VAL A 364 -28.48 -17.42 -3.83
N PHE A 365 -29.78 -17.13 -3.96
CA PHE A 365 -30.52 -16.42 -2.94
C PHE A 365 -30.82 -17.36 -1.76
N ILE A 366 -30.66 -16.84 -0.55
CA ILE A 366 -30.88 -17.58 0.69
C ILE A 366 -32.02 -16.89 1.44
N THR A 367 -32.91 -17.66 2.07
CA THR A 367 -33.97 -17.11 2.92
C THR A 367 -33.38 -16.41 4.14
N GLU A 368 -34.17 -15.55 4.77
CA GLU A 368 -33.86 -15.00 6.09
C GLU A 368 -33.45 -16.11 7.07
N GLY A 369 -32.39 -15.86 7.86
CA GLY A 369 -31.81 -16.86 8.76
C GLY A 369 -30.82 -17.85 8.13
N GLY A 370 -30.66 -17.87 6.81
CA GLY A 370 -29.57 -18.60 6.15
C GLY A 370 -29.76 -20.13 6.02
N VAL A 371 -30.89 -20.66 6.46
CA VAL A 371 -31.10 -22.11 6.64
C VAL A 371 -31.56 -22.81 5.36
N LYS A 372 -32.25 -22.11 4.45
CA LYS A 372 -32.79 -22.71 3.22
C LYS A 372 -32.51 -21.85 1.98
N LYS A 373 -32.23 -22.51 0.86
CA LYS A 373 -32.20 -21.85 -0.46
C LYS A 373 -33.60 -21.36 -0.79
N TRP A 374 -33.71 -20.16 -1.37
CA TRP A 374 -34.99 -19.60 -1.80
C TRP A 374 -35.63 -20.51 -2.86
N HIS A 375 -36.97 -20.63 -2.87
CA HIS A 375 -37.70 -21.54 -3.78
C HIS A 375 -37.61 -21.11 -5.26
N GLY A 376 -37.08 -19.93 -5.55
CA GLY A 376 -36.62 -19.51 -6.87
C GLY A 376 -35.12 -19.80 -7.02
N GLY A 377 -34.79 -20.80 -7.82
CA GLY A 377 -33.45 -21.33 -8.03
C GLY A 377 -32.40 -20.28 -8.43
N SER A 378 -31.14 -20.71 -8.37
CA SER A 378 -29.98 -19.95 -8.84
C SER A 378 -30.27 -19.26 -10.18
N ILE A 379 -30.25 -17.93 -10.20
CA ILE A 379 -30.37 -17.19 -11.44
C ILE A 379 -29.00 -17.23 -12.13
N PRO A 380 -28.88 -17.78 -13.35
CA PRO A 380 -27.65 -17.67 -14.11
C PRO A 380 -27.46 -16.20 -14.48
N ILE A 381 -26.44 -15.56 -13.91
CA ILE A 381 -26.06 -14.23 -14.36
C ILE A 381 -25.10 -14.43 -15.51
N ASN A 382 -25.53 -14.01 -16.70
CA ASN A 382 -24.61 -13.83 -17.80
C ASN A 382 -23.72 -12.63 -17.47
N THR A 383 -22.51 -12.90 -16.96
CA THR A 383 -21.54 -11.85 -16.59
C THR A 383 -20.80 -11.28 -17.80
N HIS A 384 -21.37 -11.41 -19.00
CA HIS A 384 -20.87 -10.73 -20.19
C HIS A 384 -21.02 -9.23 -19.98
N ARG A 385 -20.00 -8.59 -19.42
CA ARG A 385 -19.86 -7.14 -19.52
C ARG A 385 -19.53 -6.88 -20.98
N LYS A 386 -20.52 -6.42 -21.75
CA LYS A 386 -20.26 -5.93 -23.09
C LYS A 386 -19.15 -4.89 -23.02
N GLY A 387 -18.00 -5.19 -23.61
CA GLY A 387 -16.94 -4.25 -23.82
C GLY A 387 -17.44 -3.11 -24.69
N LEU A 388 -16.85 -1.93 -24.54
CA LEU A 388 -17.17 -0.77 -25.35
C LEU A 388 -16.78 -0.97 -26.83
N LEU A 389 -15.95 -1.98 -27.12
CA LEU A 389 -15.51 -2.36 -28.47
C LEU A 389 -16.11 -3.68 -28.95
N ASP A 390 -17.10 -4.24 -28.24
CA ASP A 390 -17.71 -5.50 -28.65
C ASP A 390 -18.48 -5.33 -29.97
N GLY A 391 -18.12 -6.09 -30.99
CA GLY A 391 -18.70 -5.99 -32.34
C GLY A 391 -18.06 -4.91 -33.24
N CYS A 392 -17.00 -4.22 -32.79
CA CYS A 392 -16.28 -3.21 -33.56
C CYS A 392 -15.00 -3.77 -34.19
N ASP A 393 -15.15 -4.72 -35.13
CA ASP A 393 -14.01 -5.37 -35.79
C ASP A 393 -13.29 -4.45 -36.79
N ASP A 394 -13.97 -3.42 -37.29
CA ASP A 394 -13.47 -2.38 -38.22
C ASP A 394 -12.92 -1.14 -37.51
N LYS A 395 -12.63 -1.23 -36.20
CA LYS A 395 -12.19 -0.08 -35.42
C LYS A 395 -10.90 0.54 -35.96
N VAL A 396 -10.90 1.86 -36.08
CA VAL A 396 -9.73 2.69 -36.40
C VAL A 396 -9.36 3.51 -35.17
N VAL A 397 -8.10 3.43 -34.75
CA VAL A 397 -7.55 4.21 -33.64
C VAL A 397 -6.64 5.28 -34.21
N SER A 398 -6.93 6.54 -33.89
CA SER A 398 -6.10 7.71 -34.23
C SER A 398 -5.71 8.45 -32.96
N ALA A 399 -4.55 9.09 -32.94
CA ALA A 399 -4.04 9.86 -31.81
C ALA A 399 -3.54 11.23 -32.27
N ASP A 400 -3.64 12.26 -31.42
CA ASP A 400 -3.13 13.60 -31.68
C ASP A 400 -1.60 13.64 -31.50
N LEU A 401 -0.90 12.93 -32.38
CA LEU A 401 0.55 12.80 -32.43
C LEU A 401 1.04 12.94 -33.89
N PRO A 402 2.23 13.50 -34.13
CA PRO A 402 2.76 13.70 -35.48
C PRO A 402 2.88 12.41 -36.32
N GLU A 403 3.01 11.26 -35.66
CA GLU A 403 3.26 9.95 -36.28
C GLU A 403 1.98 9.18 -36.65
N TRP A 404 0.78 9.68 -36.29
CA TRP A 404 -0.48 8.96 -36.43
C TRP A 404 -1.36 9.55 -37.56
N GLU A 405 -2.12 8.68 -38.24
CA GLU A 405 -3.00 9.05 -39.35
C GLU A 405 -4.07 10.08 -38.96
N ARG A 406 -4.53 10.83 -39.98
CA ARG A 406 -5.46 11.95 -39.84
C ARG A 406 -6.81 11.49 -39.26
N LEU A 407 -7.28 12.26 -38.27
CA LEU A 407 -8.59 12.12 -37.63
C LEU A 407 -9.74 11.91 -38.65
N PRO A 408 -10.79 11.12 -38.30
CA PRO A 408 -11.96 10.92 -39.15
C PRO A 408 -12.61 12.24 -39.58
N ASP A 409 -13.11 12.32 -40.82
CA ASP A 409 -13.65 13.56 -41.39
C ASP A 409 -14.86 14.13 -40.63
N VAL A 410 -15.58 13.27 -39.90
CA VAL A 410 -16.71 13.63 -39.01
C VAL A 410 -16.29 14.70 -37.99
N ILE A 411 -15.04 14.67 -37.51
CA ILE A 411 -14.55 15.56 -36.45
C ILE A 411 -13.66 16.68 -36.99
N ARG A 412 -13.21 16.57 -38.25
CA ARG A 412 -12.47 17.63 -38.95
C ARG A 412 -13.25 18.96 -38.99
N LYS A 413 -14.58 18.91 -38.93
CA LYS A 413 -15.47 20.09 -38.88
C LYS A 413 -15.42 20.84 -37.55
N THR A 414 -14.90 20.22 -36.50
CA THR A 414 -14.88 20.79 -35.14
C THR A 414 -13.46 21.24 -34.77
N ALA A 415 -13.36 22.35 -34.02
CA ALA A 415 -12.07 22.85 -33.53
C ALA A 415 -11.51 22.04 -32.34
N LEU A 416 -12.31 21.14 -31.77
CA LEU A 416 -11.95 20.33 -30.61
C LEU A 416 -11.37 18.98 -31.07
N ARG A 417 -10.14 18.69 -30.65
CA ARG A 417 -9.46 17.42 -30.92
C ARG A 417 -9.16 16.72 -29.61
N ALA A 418 -9.75 15.54 -29.43
CA ALA A 418 -9.40 14.65 -28.34
C ALA A 418 -8.04 13.99 -28.61
N ASP A 419 -7.32 13.60 -27.55
CA ASP A 419 -5.98 13.04 -27.69
C ASP A 419 -5.94 11.67 -28.38
N ILE A 420 -6.95 10.82 -28.15
CA ILE A 420 -7.14 9.56 -28.88
C ILE A 420 -8.60 9.42 -29.29
N MET A 421 -8.80 8.91 -30.49
CA MET A 421 -10.09 8.68 -31.10
C MET A 421 -10.19 7.25 -31.59
N ILE A 422 -11.23 6.56 -31.15
CA ILE A 422 -11.59 5.22 -31.63
C ILE A 422 -12.91 5.34 -32.37
N HIS A 423 -12.92 4.98 -33.65
CA HIS A 423 -14.11 5.04 -34.49
C HIS A 423 -14.38 3.67 -35.12
N SER A 424 -15.65 3.27 -35.13
CA SER A 424 -16.15 2.08 -35.81
C SER A 424 -17.26 2.50 -36.76
N ALA A 425 -17.06 2.29 -38.07
CA ALA A 425 -18.04 2.69 -39.08
C ALA A 425 -19.25 1.76 -39.07
N SER A 426 -19.03 0.46 -38.85
CA SER A 426 -20.05 -0.58 -38.81
C SER A 426 -21.08 -0.38 -37.70
N THR A 427 -20.63 0.05 -36.51
CA THR A 427 -21.49 0.25 -35.34
C THR A 427 -21.82 1.72 -35.07
N GLN A 428 -21.32 2.65 -35.90
CA GLN A 428 -21.40 4.10 -35.71
C GLN A 428 -20.96 4.54 -34.29
N GLN A 429 -19.96 3.87 -33.71
CA GLN A 429 -19.45 4.18 -32.38
C GLN A 429 -18.24 5.11 -32.44
N ILE A 430 -18.23 6.14 -31.57
CA ILE A 430 -17.11 7.06 -31.39
C ILE A 430 -16.72 7.10 -29.92
N ILE A 431 -15.46 6.79 -29.64
CA ILE A 431 -14.87 6.90 -28.29
C ILE A 431 -13.78 7.94 -28.33
N MET A 432 -13.97 9.02 -27.60
CA MET A 432 -12.99 10.09 -27.41
C MET A 432 -12.29 9.87 -26.08
N VAL A 433 -10.98 9.67 -26.11
CA VAL A 433 -10.15 9.56 -24.91
C VAL A 433 -9.33 10.84 -24.79
N GLU A 434 -9.51 11.55 -23.69
CA GLU A 434 -8.75 12.77 -23.39
C GLU A 434 -7.79 12.45 -22.24
N LEU A 435 -6.49 12.44 -22.52
CA LEU A 435 -5.46 12.20 -21.53
C LEU A 435 -5.13 13.51 -20.81
N THR A 436 -4.90 13.43 -19.51
CA THR A 436 -4.30 14.53 -18.75
C THR A 436 -3.27 13.98 -17.79
N VAL A 437 -2.15 14.71 -17.63
CA VAL A 437 -1.08 14.36 -16.70
C VAL A 437 -0.95 15.41 -15.59
N PRO A 438 -1.93 15.48 -14.65
CA PRO A 438 -1.99 16.54 -13.65
C PRO A 438 -1.08 16.24 -12.46
N TYR A 439 -0.99 17.21 -11.54
CA TYR A 439 -0.58 16.89 -10.16
C TYR A 439 -1.72 16.13 -9.48
N GLU A 440 -1.43 15.16 -8.62
CA GLU A 440 -2.43 14.20 -8.11
C GLU A 440 -3.57 14.88 -7.34
N SER A 441 -3.33 16.01 -6.69
CA SER A 441 -4.40 16.77 -6.01
C SER A 441 -5.39 17.41 -6.97
N ARG A 442 -5.07 17.53 -8.26
CA ARG A 442 -5.89 18.15 -9.29
C ARG A 442 -6.53 17.12 -10.24
N MET A 443 -6.46 15.83 -9.93
CA MET A 443 -7.01 14.78 -10.81
C MET A 443 -8.53 14.92 -10.99
N GLU A 444 -9.27 15.15 -9.91
CA GLU A 444 -10.73 15.31 -9.96
C GLU A 444 -11.15 16.59 -10.68
N GLU A 445 -10.50 17.71 -10.39
CA GLU A 445 -10.74 18.98 -11.08
C GLU A 445 -10.45 18.88 -12.58
N ALA A 446 -9.34 18.22 -12.95
CA ALA A 446 -8.98 18.00 -14.35
C ALA A 446 -10.03 17.14 -15.06
N HIS A 447 -10.52 16.07 -14.41
CA HIS A 447 -11.56 15.21 -14.94
C HIS A 447 -12.83 16.01 -15.27
N ALA A 448 -13.36 16.73 -14.28
CA ALA A 448 -14.58 17.53 -14.42
C ALA A 448 -14.44 18.62 -15.49
N PHE A 449 -13.28 19.28 -15.56
CA PHE A 449 -13.00 20.29 -16.57
C PHE A 449 -13.02 19.71 -18.00
N LYS A 450 -12.41 18.54 -18.20
CA LYS A 450 -12.40 17.88 -19.51
C LYS A 450 -13.78 17.36 -19.90
N GLU A 451 -14.53 16.81 -18.95
CA GLU A 451 -15.90 16.38 -19.18
C GLU A 451 -16.78 17.56 -19.64
N ALA A 452 -16.69 18.71 -18.98
CA ALA A 452 -17.41 19.92 -19.38
C ALA A 452 -16.97 20.44 -20.76
N LYS A 453 -15.67 20.41 -21.07
CA LYS A 453 -15.11 20.90 -22.35
C LYS A 453 -15.69 20.18 -23.58
N TYR A 454 -15.92 18.87 -23.48
CA TYR A 454 -16.37 18.04 -24.61
C TYR A 454 -17.86 17.68 -24.55
N LEU A 455 -18.61 18.24 -23.59
CA LEU A 455 -20.02 17.94 -23.39
C LEU A 455 -20.87 18.25 -24.63
N GLU A 456 -20.71 19.45 -25.20
CA GLU A 456 -21.48 19.87 -26.37
C GLU A 456 -21.12 19.06 -27.62
N LEU A 457 -19.82 18.80 -27.86
CA LEU A 457 -19.39 17.94 -28.96
C LEU A 457 -19.99 16.53 -28.86
N THR A 458 -20.06 15.97 -27.64
CA THR A 458 -20.66 14.65 -27.44
C THR A 458 -22.16 14.65 -27.73
N LYS A 459 -22.87 15.75 -27.48
CA LYS A 459 -24.29 15.90 -27.80
C LYS A 459 -24.50 16.04 -29.31
N GLU A 460 -23.67 16.83 -29.99
CA GLU A 460 -23.72 17.01 -31.44
C GLU A 460 -23.50 15.67 -32.18
N LEU A 461 -22.47 14.91 -31.81
CA LEU A 461 -22.22 13.59 -32.41
C LEU A 461 -23.37 12.61 -32.20
N LYS A 462 -24.02 12.65 -31.03
CA LYS A 462 -25.22 11.84 -30.76
C LYS A 462 -26.42 12.26 -31.61
N LYS A 463 -26.56 13.57 -31.87
CA LYS A 463 -27.59 14.09 -32.76
C LYS A 463 -27.34 13.64 -34.21
N ASP A 464 -26.08 13.53 -34.61
CA ASP A 464 -25.66 13.04 -35.93
C ASP A 464 -25.74 11.51 -36.07
N GLY A 465 -26.30 10.81 -35.06
CA GLY A 465 -26.56 9.37 -35.09
C GLY A 465 -25.44 8.49 -34.54
N TYR A 466 -24.33 9.06 -34.05
CA TYR A 466 -23.23 8.28 -33.48
C TYR A 466 -23.48 7.94 -32.00
N GLU A 467 -23.10 6.72 -31.59
CA GLU A 467 -22.97 6.40 -30.18
C GLU A 467 -21.64 6.95 -29.64
N ALA A 468 -21.62 8.25 -29.33
CA ALA A 468 -20.44 8.96 -28.85
C ALA A 468 -20.23 8.85 -27.32
N LYS A 469 -19.02 8.49 -26.89
CA LYS A 469 -18.61 8.43 -25.48
C LYS A 469 -17.27 9.13 -25.25
N LEU A 470 -17.25 10.05 -24.30
CA LEU A 470 -16.04 10.69 -23.79
C LEU A 470 -15.48 9.90 -22.60
N MET A 471 -14.16 9.72 -22.58
CA MET A 471 -13.41 9.05 -21.53
C MET A 471 -12.21 9.92 -21.14
N PRO A 472 -12.36 10.88 -20.21
CA PRO A 472 -11.22 11.59 -19.65
C PRO A 472 -10.39 10.63 -18.80
N VAL A 473 -9.06 10.68 -18.95
CA VAL A 473 -8.11 9.77 -18.31
C VAL A 473 -7.00 10.55 -17.65
N GLU A 474 -6.81 10.33 -16.35
CA GLU A 474 -5.79 11.02 -15.57
C GLU A 474 -4.67 10.07 -15.15
N ILE A 475 -3.44 10.44 -15.50
CA ILE A 475 -2.22 9.82 -14.98
C ILE A 475 -1.44 10.86 -14.19
N GLY A 476 -1.29 10.68 -12.89
CA GLY A 476 -0.58 11.60 -12.01
C GLY A 476 0.90 11.75 -12.37
N ALA A 477 1.39 12.99 -12.32
CA ALA A 477 2.78 13.34 -12.60
C ALA A 477 3.81 12.59 -11.72
N ARG A 478 3.42 12.07 -10.55
CA ARG A 478 4.25 11.31 -9.61
C ARG A 478 3.95 9.82 -9.64
N ARG A 479 3.52 9.28 -10.80
CA ARG A 479 3.32 7.84 -11.07
C ARG A 479 2.05 7.25 -10.46
N PHE A 480 1.07 8.06 -10.06
CA PHE A 480 -0.23 7.56 -9.61
C PHE A 480 -1.19 7.45 -10.77
N VAL A 481 -2.02 6.42 -10.77
CA VAL A 481 -2.97 6.16 -11.85
C VAL A 481 -4.36 6.50 -11.35
N GLY A 482 -5.13 7.26 -12.13
CA GLY A 482 -6.53 7.55 -11.82
C GLY A 482 -7.41 6.32 -11.98
N SER A 483 -8.51 6.25 -11.24
CA SER A 483 -9.56 5.25 -11.45
C SER A 483 -10.09 5.27 -12.87
N SER A 484 -10.14 6.46 -13.50
CA SER A 484 -10.51 6.68 -14.90
C SER A 484 -9.68 5.88 -15.89
N ALA A 485 -8.36 5.81 -15.72
CA ALA A 485 -7.47 5.02 -16.57
C ALA A 485 -7.76 3.52 -16.44
N TYR A 486 -7.97 3.04 -15.21
CA TYR A 486 -8.35 1.65 -14.97
C TYR A 486 -9.71 1.32 -15.58
N ASP A 487 -10.68 2.23 -15.44
CA ASP A 487 -12.03 2.08 -15.98
C ASP A 487 -12.02 2.10 -17.51
N LEU A 488 -11.22 2.96 -18.15
CA LEU A 488 -11.03 2.94 -19.60
C LEU A 488 -10.55 1.58 -20.07
N LEU A 489 -9.42 1.09 -19.53
CA LEU A 489 -8.87 -0.19 -19.98
C LEU A 489 -9.86 -1.34 -19.73
N SER A 490 -10.60 -1.28 -18.63
CA SER A 490 -11.65 -2.27 -18.33
C SER A 490 -12.82 -2.22 -19.32
N LYS A 491 -13.24 -1.02 -19.73
CA LYS A 491 -14.30 -0.83 -20.74
C LYS A 491 -13.82 -1.24 -22.13
N LEU A 492 -12.54 -1.10 -22.46
CA LEU A 492 -11.96 -1.57 -23.72
C LEU A 492 -11.61 -3.07 -23.71
N SER A 493 -12.13 -3.84 -22.75
CA SER A 493 -11.88 -5.28 -22.58
C SER A 493 -10.40 -5.64 -22.36
N ILE A 494 -9.58 -4.71 -21.89
CA ILE A 494 -8.19 -4.96 -21.50
C ILE A 494 -8.19 -5.35 -20.02
N GLY A 495 -8.21 -6.66 -19.77
CA GLY A 495 -8.27 -7.26 -18.43
C GLY A 495 -6.93 -7.77 -17.87
N GLY A 496 -7.00 -8.28 -16.65
CA GLY A 496 -5.95 -9.10 -16.03
C GLY A 496 -4.54 -8.51 -16.03
N ASN A 497 -3.54 -9.37 -16.31
CA ASN A 497 -2.13 -8.99 -16.31
C ASN A 497 -1.77 -7.94 -17.37
N LYS A 498 -2.48 -7.94 -18.52
CA LYS A 498 -2.26 -6.95 -19.59
C LYS A 498 -2.58 -5.54 -19.09
N ARG A 499 -3.73 -5.37 -18.43
CA ARG A 499 -4.12 -4.10 -17.80
C ARG A 499 -3.11 -3.65 -16.76
N THR A 500 -2.69 -4.55 -15.88
CA THR A 500 -1.70 -4.21 -14.83
C THR A 500 -0.37 -3.77 -15.43
N LYS A 501 0.10 -4.43 -16.49
CA LYS A 501 1.31 -4.04 -17.23
C LYS A 501 1.13 -2.67 -17.91
N ALA A 502 0.01 -2.44 -18.58
CA ALA A 502 -0.30 -1.18 -19.24
C ALA A 502 -0.35 0.00 -18.25
N LEU A 503 -1.13 -0.11 -17.17
CA LEU A 503 -1.21 0.95 -16.16
C LEU A 503 0.16 1.22 -15.51
N ARG A 504 0.96 0.17 -15.29
CA ARG A 504 2.33 0.33 -14.80
C ARG A 504 3.20 1.10 -15.79
N LEU A 505 3.15 0.75 -17.08
CA LEU A 505 3.90 1.41 -18.14
C LEU A 505 3.56 2.89 -18.24
N LEU A 506 2.26 3.24 -18.35
CA LEU A 506 1.79 4.63 -18.41
C LEU A 506 2.29 5.45 -17.22
N ALA A 507 2.16 4.89 -16.01
CA ALA A 507 2.59 5.55 -14.80
C ALA A 507 4.11 5.73 -14.76
N GLU A 508 4.88 4.73 -15.17
CA GLU A 508 6.35 4.79 -15.26
C GLU A 508 6.83 5.84 -16.25
N THR A 509 6.19 5.94 -17.41
CA THR A 509 6.49 6.95 -18.42
C THR A 509 6.23 8.35 -17.88
N ALA A 510 5.12 8.56 -17.15
CA ALA A 510 4.83 9.83 -16.49
C ALA A 510 5.90 10.19 -15.43
N GLU A 511 6.31 9.23 -14.59
CA GLU A 511 7.33 9.43 -13.56
C GLU A 511 8.71 9.74 -14.15
N ASN A 512 9.15 8.95 -15.13
CA ASN A 512 10.45 9.12 -15.77
C ASN A 512 10.54 10.49 -16.46
N SER A 513 9.46 10.90 -17.12
CA SER A 513 9.35 12.22 -17.73
C SER A 513 9.34 13.34 -16.67
N SER A 514 8.60 13.18 -15.57
CA SER A 514 8.61 14.13 -14.45
C SER A 514 9.97 14.24 -13.77
N ARG A 515 10.74 13.14 -13.70
CA ARG A 515 12.11 13.14 -13.20
C ARG A 515 13.03 13.97 -14.08
N TRP A 516 12.89 13.83 -15.39
CA TRP A 516 13.62 14.63 -16.38
C TRP A 516 13.26 16.12 -16.28
N ILE A 517 11.97 16.46 -16.16
CA ILE A 517 11.51 17.84 -15.97
C ILE A 517 12.13 18.43 -14.70
N TRP A 518 12.15 17.65 -13.62
CA TRP A 518 12.73 18.11 -12.37
C TRP A 518 14.23 18.36 -12.43
N SER A 519 15.00 17.46 -13.08
CA SER A 519 16.45 17.62 -13.14
C SER A 519 16.82 18.94 -13.82
N ARG A 520 16.01 19.38 -14.79
CA ARG A 520 16.18 20.62 -15.56
C ARG A 520 15.37 21.80 -15.05
N ARG A 521 14.78 21.73 -13.84
CA ARG A 521 13.80 22.72 -13.34
C ARG A 521 14.30 24.17 -13.27
N ASN A 522 15.61 24.38 -13.27
CA ASN A 522 16.24 25.69 -13.20
C ASN A 522 16.94 26.08 -14.52
N GLU A 523 16.97 25.20 -15.52
CA GLU A 523 17.58 25.48 -16.82
C GLU A 523 16.64 26.35 -17.65
N ARG A 524 17.09 27.51 -18.13
CA ARG A 524 16.25 28.44 -18.91
C ARG A 524 16.02 27.97 -20.34
N LEU A 525 16.99 27.30 -20.96
CA LEU A 525 16.88 26.75 -22.30
C LEU A 525 17.05 25.23 -22.21
N LEU A 526 16.20 24.50 -22.92
CA LEU A 526 16.41 23.08 -23.19
C LEU A 526 17.12 23.06 -24.54
N HIS A 527 18.30 22.44 -24.63
CA HIS A 527 18.93 22.21 -25.94
C HIS A 527 17.91 21.47 -26.82
N LYS A 528 17.54 22.10 -27.94
CA LYS A 528 16.72 21.50 -28.98
C LYS A 528 17.67 20.66 -29.83
N ASP A 529 17.84 19.41 -29.45
CA ASP A 529 18.36 18.39 -30.35
C ASP A 529 17.17 17.54 -30.83
#